data_AF-A0AA36MKT1-F1
#
_entry.id   AF-A0AA36MKT1-F1
#
_cell.length_a   1.000
_cell.length_b   1.000
_cell.length_c   1.000
_cell.angle_alpha   90.00
_cell.angle_beta   90.00
_cell.angle_gamma   90.00
#
_symmetry.space_group_name_H-M   'P 1'
#
loop_
_entity.id
_entity.type
_entity.pdbx_description
1 polymer ?
#
loop_
_entity_poly.entity_id
_entity_poly.type
_entity_poly.pdbx_seq_one_letter_code
_entity_poly.pdbx_strand_id
1 'polypeptide(L)'
;WNSSTWCKAVALASILNGWPAIVTSFSAQLVASVLVVAGKLPLIDVAHLSANEPRFSMWVLLAGTLTFWSCLYNFSELRARLGCRLKYAFYDSACIDQSNEEAKMKGISQITAYLWHSNKLLILLSNNYFQRIWTVFELAAFLALKPYSPVLVESLDLAGVTASASLAGLFFRPCWRAPGPMANGSQHTSGSQSGAKS
;
A
#
# COMPACT_ATOMS: atom_id res chain seq x y z
N TRP A 1 -24.51 2.34 8.73
CA TRP A 1 -23.14 2.67 8.36
C TRP A 1 -22.37 2.69 9.66
N ASN A 2 -21.99 1.51 10.16
CA ASN A 2 -21.25 1.46 11.44
C ASN A 2 -19.76 1.18 11.24
N SER A 3 -19.31 0.97 10.00
CA SER A 3 -17.88 0.96 9.68
C SER A 3 -17.38 2.39 9.55
N SER A 4 -16.18 2.66 10.06
CA SER A 4 -15.55 3.97 9.99
C SER A 4 -15.43 4.41 8.53
N THR A 5 -15.77 5.67 8.26
CA THR A 5 -15.64 6.29 6.94
C THR A 5 -14.21 6.13 6.39
N TRP A 6 -13.23 6.17 7.30
CA TRP A 6 -11.82 5.94 7.00
C TRP A 6 -11.54 4.57 6.38
N CYS A 7 -12.10 3.47 6.89
CA CYS A 7 -11.86 2.15 6.30
C CYS A 7 -12.36 2.06 4.85
N LYS A 8 -13.49 2.70 4.55
CA LYS A 8 -14.04 2.74 3.18
C LYS A 8 -13.17 3.60 2.26
N ALA A 9 -12.71 4.75 2.75
CA ALA A 9 -11.81 5.63 1.99
C ALA A 9 -10.47 4.94 1.69
N VAL A 10 -9.89 4.25 2.67
CA VAL A 10 -8.65 3.47 2.48
C VAL A 10 -8.87 2.32 1.52
N ALA A 11 -9.96 1.55 1.64
CA ALA A 11 -10.27 0.48 0.70
C ALA A 11 -10.39 1.00 -0.75
N LEU A 12 -11.12 2.10 -0.94
CA LEU A 12 -11.26 2.74 -2.24
C LEU A 12 -9.92 3.25 -2.78
N ALA A 13 -9.10 3.90 -1.94
CA ALA A 13 -7.77 4.35 -2.31
C ALA A 13 -6.86 3.18 -2.70
N SER A 14 -6.89 2.07 -1.97
CA SER A 14 -6.14 0.84 -2.29
C SER A 14 -6.55 0.24 -3.62
N ILE A 15 -7.85 0.22 -3.94
CA ILE A 15 -8.32 -0.32 -5.23
C ILE A 15 -7.93 0.61 -6.39
N LEU A 16 -8.00 1.92 -6.20
CA LEU A 16 -7.74 2.89 -7.27
C LEU A 16 -6.25 3.22 -7.49
N ASN A 17 -5.45 3.21 -6.41
CA ASN A 17 -4.06 3.67 -6.36
C ASN A 17 -3.07 2.59 -5.88
N GLY A 18 -3.53 1.41 -5.48
CA GLY A 18 -2.67 0.40 -4.85
C GLY A 18 -1.49 -0.04 -5.71
N TRP A 19 -1.71 -0.36 -6.99
CA TRP A 19 -0.62 -0.77 -7.88
C TRP A 19 0.46 0.32 -8.06
N PRO A 20 0.11 1.57 -8.42
CA PRO A 20 1.05 2.67 -8.41
C PRO A 20 1.80 2.83 -7.08
N ALA A 21 1.09 2.77 -5.95
CA ALA A 21 1.69 2.93 -4.63
C ALA A 21 2.75 1.87 -4.34
N ILE A 22 2.49 0.60 -4.69
CA ILE A 22 3.45 -0.51 -4.57
C ILE A 22 4.69 -0.24 -5.42
N VAL A 23 4.51 0.08 -6.70
CA VAL A 23 5.63 0.32 -7.63
C VAL A 23 6.49 1.50 -7.19
N THR A 24 5.86 2.61 -6.78
CA THR A 24 6.60 3.80 -6.30
C THR A 24 7.31 3.54 -4.99
N SER A 25 6.70 2.79 -4.07
CA SER A 25 7.30 2.41 -2.80
C SER A 25 8.53 1.53 -2.99
N PHE A 26 8.41 0.50 -3.82
CA PHE A 26 9.53 -0.39 -4.16
C PHE A 26 10.69 0.38 -4.81
N SER A 27 10.36 1.29 -5.74
CA SER A 27 11.36 2.16 -6.38
C SER A 27 12.08 3.05 -5.35
N ALA A 28 11.33 3.64 -4.41
CA ALA A 28 11.90 4.45 -3.34
C ALA A 28 12.81 3.63 -2.40
N GLN A 29 12.43 2.39 -2.08
CA GLN A 29 13.26 1.48 -1.29
C GLN A 29 14.58 1.16 -2.02
N LEU A 30 14.52 0.88 -3.32
CA LEU A 30 15.73 0.61 -4.12
C LEU A 30 16.66 1.83 -4.13
N VAL A 31 16.13 3.03 -4.38
CA VAL A 31 16.92 4.27 -4.36
C VAL A 31 17.55 4.51 -2.98
N ALA A 32 16.78 4.36 -1.90
CA ALA A 32 17.29 4.51 -0.54
C ALA A 32 18.38 3.46 -0.24
N SER A 33 18.23 2.24 -0.72
CA SER A 33 19.21 1.16 -0.54
C SER A 33 20.52 1.48 -1.25
N VAL A 34 20.46 1.97 -2.50
CA VAL A 34 21.63 2.42 -3.26
C VAL A 34 22.34 3.58 -2.54
N LEU A 35 21.59 4.54 -1.99
CA LEU A 35 22.16 5.67 -1.24
C LEU A 35 22.84 5.24 0.07
N VAL A 36 22.33 4.21 0.74
CA VAL A 36 22.99 3.61 1.92
C VAL A 36 24.29 2.91 1.52
N VAL A 37 24.28 2.11 0.45
CA VAL A 37 25.49 1.42 -0.03
C VAL A 37 26.54 2.42 -0.51
N ALA A 38 26.12 3.53 -1.12
CA ALA A 38 27.00 4.63 -1.53
C ALA A 38 27.54 5.47 -0.36
N GLY A 39 27.17 5.17 0.89
CA GLY A 39 27.58 5.91 2.08
C GLY A 39 27.01 7.33 2.17
N LYS A 40 25.94 7.64 1.41
CA LYS A 40 25.27 8.95 1.44
C LYS A 40 24.23 9.04 2.56
N LEU A 41 23.63 7.91 2.95
CA LEU A 41 22.73 7.84 4.10
C LEU A 41 23.44 7.19 5.29
N PRO A 42 23.24 7.71 6.51
CA PRO A 42 23.89 7.18 7.70
C PRO A 42 23.35 5.79 8.02
N LEU A 43 24.27 4.85 8.23
CA LEU A 43 23.95 3.53 8.76
C LEU A 43 23.87 3.66 10.28
N ILE A 44 22.66 3.50 10.84
CA ILE A 44 22.47 3.47 12.29
C ILE A 44 22.94 2.09 12.77
N ASP A 45 24.17 2.02 13.25
CA ASP A 45 24.69 0.83 13.92
C ASP A 45 24.06 0.75 15.31
N VAL A 46 23.22 -0.25 15.54
CA VAL A 46 22.70 -0.54 16.87
C VAL A 46 23.82 -1.22 17.65
N ALA A 47 24.71 -0.42 18.23
CA ALA A 47 26.00 -0.82 18.82
C ALA A 47 25.94 -1.90 19.92
N HIS A 48 24.76 -2.33 20.34
CA HIS A 48 24.57 -3.38 21.35
C HIS A 48 24.20 -4.76 20.81
N LEU A 49 24.04 -4.92 19.49
CA LEU A 49 23.73 -6.23 18.89
C LEU A 49 24.99 -6.83 18.26
N SER A 50 25.26 -8.09 18.63
CA SER A 50 26.40 -8.94 18.26
C SER A 50 26.97 -8.67 16.85
N ALA A 51 28.30 -8.72 16.70
CA ALA A 51 29.06 -8.45 15.47
C ALA A 51 28.65 -9.27 14.22
N ASN A 52 27.78 -10.28 14.38
CA ASN A 52 27.27 -11.13 13.31
C ASN A 52 25.82 -10.85 12.91
N GLU A 53 25.16 -9.86 13.49
CA GLU A 53 23.76 -9.55 13.16
C GLU A 53 23.65 -8.64 11.92
N PRO A 54 22.67 -8.88 11.04
CA PRO A 54 22.45 -8.07 9.84
C PRO A 54 22.13 -6.62 10.21
N ARG A 55 22.84 -5.69 9.57
CA ARG A 55 22.63 -4.24 9.73
C ARG A 55 21.44 -3.80 8.89
N PHE A 56 20.44 -3.20 9.53
CA PHE A 56 19.26 -2.65 8.86
C PHE A 56 19.32 -1.13 8.81
N SER A 57 19.15 -0.55 7.63
CA SER A 57 18.96 0.90 7.50
C SER A 57 17.49 1.25 7.63
N MET A 58 17.14 1.94 8.71
CA MET A 58 15.77 2.45 8.94
C MET A 58 15.29 3.37 7.80
N TRP A 59 16.22 4.03 7.09
CA TRP A 59 15.90 4.95 6.00
C TRP A 59 15.24 4.25 4.81
N VAL A 60 15.65 3.02 4.49
CA VAL A 60 15.07 2.25 3.37
C VAL A 60 13.59 1.97 3.64
N LEU A 61 13.33 1.51 4.86
CA LEU A 61 11.99 1.18 5.33
C LEU A 61 11.09 2.42 5.40
N LEU A 62 11.58 3.50 6.03
CA LEU A 62 10.84 4.76 6.14
C LEU A 62 10.54 5.36 4.76
N ALA A 63 11.52 5.41 3.85
CA ALA A 63 11.33 5.93 2.51
C ALA A 63 10.25 5.15 1.75
N GLY A 64 10.27 3.82 1.82
CA GLY A 64 9.24 2.98 1.21
C GLY A 64 7.86 3.22 1.80
N THR A 65 7.73 3.14 3.13
CA THR A 65 6.44 3.28 3.81
C THR A 65 5.84 4.67 3.61
N LEU A 66 6.63 5.74 3.73
CA LEU A 66 6.15 7.11 3.50
C LEU A 66 5.73 7.29 2.04
N THR A 67 6.55 6.84 1.08
CA THR A 67 6.21 6.94 -0.35
C THR A 67 4.94 6.15 -0.68
N PHE A 68 4.76 4.97 -0.10
CA PHE A 68 3.55 4.16 -0.25
C PHE A 68 2.30 4.93 0.17
N TRP A 69 2.24 5.43 1.40
CA TRP A 69 1.07 6.16 1.91
C TRP A 69 0.86 7.48 1.20
N SER A 70 1.92 8.24 0.92
CA SER A 70 1.83 9.49 0.17
C SER A 70 1.27 9.26 -1.23
N CYS A 71 1.70 8.20 -1.92
CA CYS A 71 1.18 7.82 -3.23
C CYS A 71 -0.27 7.33 -3.10
N LEU A 72 -0.57 6.46 -2.14
CA LEU A 72 -1.92 5.90 -1.95
C LEU A 72 -3.01 6.99 -1.86
N TYR A 73 -2.75 8.07 -1.12
CA TYR A 73 -3.71 9.17 -0.95
C TYR A 73 -3.63 10.24 -2.04
N ASN A 74 -2.42 10.64 -2.47
CA ASN A 74 -2.25 11.81 -3.35
C ASN A 74 -2.05 11.44 -4.84
N PHE A 75 -2.07 10.16 -5.21
CA PHE A 75 -1.77 9.76 -6.59
C PHE A 75 -2.82 10.22 -7.60
N SER A 76 -4.05 10.48 -7.19
CA SER A 76 -5.06 11.12 -8.05
C SER A 76 -4.64 12.54 -8.42
N GLU A 77 -4.22 13.35 -7.45
CA GLU A 77 -3.71 14.71 -7.69
C GLU A 77 -2.42 14.71 -8.50
N LEU A 78 -1.50 13.78 -8.20
CA LEU A 78 -0.27 13.63 -8.97
C LEU A 78 -0.57 13.31 -10.44
N ARG A 79 -1.52 12.40 -10.69
CA ARG A 79 -1.97 12.10 -12.05
C ARG A 79 -2.59 13.30 -12.75
N ALA A 80 -3.38 14.11 -12.04
CA ALA A 80 -3.92 15.35 -12.59
C ALA A 80 -2.79 16.30 -13.02
N ARG A 81 -1.78 16.50 -12.16
CA ARG A 81 -0.62 17.35 -12.45
C ARG A 81 0.22 16.83 -13.61
N LEU A 82 0.27 15.52 -13.80
CA LEU A 82 0.96 14.86 -14.92
C LEU A 82 0.13 14.81 -16.22
N GLY A 83 -1.07 15.39 -16.25
CA GLY A 83 -1.95 15.38 -17.42
C GLY A 83 -2.57 14.00 -17.73
N CYS A 84 -2.51 13.06 -16.80
CA CYS A 84 -3.08 11.73 -16.95
C CYS A 84 -4.60 11.74 -16.74
N ARG A 85 -5.34 10.88 -17.44
CA ARG A 85 -6.79 10.74 -17.26
C ARG A 85 -7.12 10.36 -15.82
N LEU A 86 -7.95 11.18 -15.17
CA LEU A 86 -8.48 10.93 -13.84
C LEU A 86 -9.51 9.80 -13.87
N LYS A 87 -9.45 8.92 -12.87
CA LYS A 87 -10.50 7.94 -12.61
C LYS A 87 -11.44 8.55 -11.58
N TYR A 88 -12.68 8.80 -11.98
CA TYR A 88 -13.71 9.26 -11.07
C TYR A 88 -14.44 8.04 -10.49
N ALA A 89 -14.70 8.09 -9.19
CA ALA A 89 -15.55 7.13 -8.50
C ALA A 89 -16.69 7.91 -7.86
N PHE A 90 -17.92 7.49 -8.13
CA PHE A 90 -19.08 8.02 -7.44
C PHE A 90 -19.19 7.33 -6.08
N TYR A 91 -19.30 8.13 -5.02
CA TYR A 91 -19.47 7.61 -3.66
C TYR A 91 -20.68 8.27 -3.02
N ASP A 92 -21.75 7.49 -2.85
CA ASP A 92 -23.07 7.91 -2.40
C ASP A 92 -23.02 8.86 -1.19
N SER A 93 -22.27 8.50 -0.16
CA SER A 93 -22.19 9.26 1.08
C SER A 93 -21.51 10.62 0.96
N ALA A 94 -20.61 10.77 -0.03
CA ALA A 94 -19.88 12.00 -0.27
C ALA A 94 -20.58 12.89 -1.30
N CYS A 95 -21.31 12.29 -2.24
CA CYS A 95 -21.99 13.00 -3.32
C CYS A 95 -23.44 13.40 -2.97
N ILE A 96 -24.07 12.75 -1.99
CA ILE A 96 -25.45 13.02 -1.60
C ILE A 96 -25.45 13.65 -0.21
N ASP A 97 -25.91 14.90 -0.14
CA ASP A 97 -26.12 15.59 1.12
C ASP A 97 -27.11 14.80 1.99
N GLN A 98 -26.65 14.33 3.15
CA GLN A 98 -27.47 13.56 4.09
C GLN A 98 -28.25 14.46 5.05
N SER A 99 -27.91 15.75 5.14
CA SER A 99 -28.48 16.69 6.10
C SER A 99 -29.71 17.42 5.54
N ASN A 100 -29.74 17.70 4.24
CA ASN A 100 -30.87 18.36 3.59
C ASN A 100 -31.76 17.34 2.87
N GLU A 101 -33.01 17.21 3.31
CA GLU A 101 -33.98 16.25 2.77
C GLU A 101 -34.31 16.49 1.28
N GLU A 102 -34.47 17.76 0.87
CA GLU A 102 -34.72 18.09 -0.54
C GLU A 102 -33.52 17.75 -1.43
N ALA A 103 -32.32 18.10 -0.99
CA ALA A 103 -31.08 17.78 -1.71
C ALA A 103 -30.84 16.27 -1.77
N LYS A 104 -31.17 15.55 -0.70
CA LYS A 104 -31.10 14.08 -0.64
C LYS A 104 -32.05 13.43 -1.65
N MET A 105 -33.30 13.87 -1.70
CA MET A 105 -34.29 13.34 -2.67
C MET A 105 -33.86 13.61 -4.11
N LYS A 106 -33.33 14.81 -4.38
CA LYS A 106 -32.75 15.15 -5.68
C LYS A 106 -31.54 14.27 -6.01
N GLY A 107 -30.63 14.07 -5.07
CA GLY A 107 -29.47 13.19 -5.23
C GLY A 107 -29.86 11.75 -5.53
N ILE A 108 -30.85 11.21 -4.80
CA ILE A 108 -31.43 9.88 -5.00
C ILE A 108 -31.97 9.73 -6.42
N SER A 109 -32.73 10.71 -6.92
CA SER A 109 -33.28 10.66 -8.28
C SER A 109 -32.22 10.60 -9.38
N GLN A 110 -31.00 11.07 -9.09
CA GLN A 110 -29.90 11.11 -10.05
C GLN A 110 -29.03 9.85 -10.05
N ILE A 111 -29.16 8.96 -9.07
CA ILE A 111 -28.30 7.77 -8.96
C ILE A 111 -28.43 6.87 -10.17
N THR A 112 -29.65 6.67 -10.67
CA THR A 112 -29.85 5.85 -11.87
C THR A 112 -29.09 6.42 -13.08
N ALA A 113 -28.99 7.75 -13.19
CA ALA A 113 -28.18 8.39 -14.23
C ALA A 113 -26.68 8.14 -14.00
N TYR A 114 -26.20 8.20 -12.76
CA TYR A 114 -24.81 7.83 -12.45
C TYR A 114 -24.51 6.37 -12.78
N LEU A 115 -25.40 5.44 -12.43
CA LEU A 115 -25.26 4.03 -12.78
C LEU A 115 -25.24 3.82 -14.30
N TRP A 116 -26.08 4.55 -15.04
CA TRP A 116 -26.10 4.54 -16.50
C TRP A 116 -24.77 5.00 -17.12
N HIS A 117 -24.12 6.01 -16.55
CA HIS A 117 -22.83 6.51 -17.04
C HIS A 117 -21.61 5.77 -16.47
N SER A 118 -21.79 4.93 -15.45
CA SER A 118 -20.70 4.20 -14.80
C SER A 118 -20.25 2.99 -15.62
N ASN A 119 -18.94 2.82 -15.82
CA ASN A 119 -18.40 1.69 -16.59
C ASN A 119 -18.31 0.40 -15.78
N LYS A 120 -18.21 0.51 -14.45
CA LYS A 120 -18.04 -0.60 -13.52
C LYS A 120 -18.74 -0.25 -12.21
N LEU A 121 -19.21 -1.27 -11.49
CA LEU A 121 -19.71 -1.12 -10.13
C LEU A 121 -18.71 -1.76 -9.16
N LEU A 122 -18.32 -1.04 -8.12
CA LEU A 122 -17.47 -1.56 -7.05
C LEU A 122 -18.30 -1.73 -5.78
N ILE A 123 -18.33 -2.96 -5.27
CA ILE A 123 -19.01 -3.35 -4.04
C ILE A 123 -17.96 -3.59 -2.98
N LEU A 124 -17.96 -2.76 -1.93
CA LEU A 124 -17.20 -3.02 -0.73
C LEU A 124 -18.02 -3.92 0.19
N LEU A 125 -17.72 -5.22 0.16
CA LEU A 125 -18.43 -6.25 0.88
C LEU A 125 -18.20 -6.10 2.39
N SER A 126 -19.30 -5.93 3.11
CA SER A 126 -19.35 -5.97 4.58
C SER A 126 -20.45 -6.94 5.00
N ASN A 127 -20.39 -7.43 6.24
CA ASN A 127 -21.42 -8.33 6.79
C ASN A 127 -22.85 -7.75 6.72
N ASN A 128 -22.98 -6.42 6.65
CA ASN A 128 -24.25 -5.72 6.60
C ASN A 128 -24.56 -5.14 5.20
N TYR A 129 -23.82 -5.52 4.16
CA TYR A 129 -24.00 -4.97 2.82
C TYR A 129 -25.36 -5.33 2.24
N PHE A 130 -25.74 -6.61 2.25
CA PHE A 130 -27.02 -7.09 1.70
C PHE A 130 -28.23 -6.85 2.61
N GLN A 131 -28.02 -6.45 3.87
CA GLN A 131 -29.12 -6.11 4.77
C GLN A 131 -29.77 -4.76 4.44
N ARG A 132 -29.16 -3.98 3.53
CA ARG A 132 -29.62 -2.65 3.15
C ARG A 132 -30.34 -2.75 1.82
N ILE A 133 -31.63 -2.42 1.81
CA ILE A 133 -32.43 -2.45 0.58
C ILE A 133 -31.82 -1.58 -0.53
N TRP A 134 -31.18 -0.48 -0.14
CA TRP A 134 -30.57 0.47 -1.04
C TRP A 134 -29.40 -0.09 -1.85
N THR A 135 -28.47 -0.78 -1.21
CA THR A 135 -27.30 -1.37 -1.89
C THR A 135 -27.72 -2.50 -2.84
N VAL A 136 -28.74 -3.27 -2.45
CA VAL A 136 -29.34 -4.29 -3.31
C VAL A 136 -30.04 -3.66 -4.50
N PHE A 137 -30.76 -2.56 -4.30
CA PHE A 137 -31.37 -1.78 -5.37
C PHE A 137 -30.33 -1.25 -6.36
N GLU A 138 -29.23 -0.65 -5.90
CA GLU A 138 -28.15 -0.15 -6.76
C GLU A 138 -27.51 -1.26 -7.60
N LEU A 139 -27.25 -2.41 -6.97
CA LEU A 139 -26.73 -3.60 -7.67
C LEU A 139 -27.71 -4.12 -8.72
N ALA A 140 -28.98 -4.32 -8.34
CA ALA A 140 -30.00 -4.80 -9.25
C ALA A 140 -30.23 -3.83 -10.43
N ALA A 141 -30.28 -2.52 -10.16
CA ALA A 141 -30.40 -1.50 -11.18
C ALA A 141 -29.18 -1.48 -12.11
N PHE A 142 -27.96 -1.58 -11.58
CA PHE A 142 -26.75 -1.64 -12.41
C PHE A 142 -26.75 -2.86 -13.32
N LEU A 143 -27.09 -4.05 -12.80
CA LEU A 143 -27.16 -5.28 -13.59
C LEU A 143 -28.27 -5.25 -14.65
N ALA A 144 -29.42 -4.65 -14.33
CA ALA A 144 -30.52 -4.47 -15.28
C ALA A 144 -30.15 -3.51 -16.42
N LEU A 145 -29.44 -2.41 -16.10
CA LEU A 145 -29.01 -1.44 -17.11
C LEU A 145 -27.79 -1.94 -17.91
N LYS A 146 -26.90 -2.74 -17.29
CA LYS A 146 -25.61 -3.16 -17.86
C LYS A 146 -25.24 -4.60 -17.51
N PRO A 147 -25.90 -5.61 -18.11
CA PRO A 147 -25.70 -7.02 -17.77
C PRO A 147 -24.28 -7.55 -18.03
N TYR A 148 -23.53 -6.92 -18.95
CA TYR A 148 -22.16 -7.32 -19.30
C TYR A 148 -21.07 -6.46 -18.65
N SER A 149 -21.44 -5.43 -17.88
CA SER A 149 -20.44 -4.58 -17.23
C SER A 149 -19.90 -5.26 -15.96
N PRO A 150 -18.60 -5.12 -15.68
CA PRO A 150 -17.99 -5.81 -14.56
C PRO A 150 -18.46 -5.22 -13.23
N VAL A 151 -18.85 -6.13 -12.33
CA VAL A 151 -19.09 -5.85 -10.92
C VAL A 151 -17.90 -6.37 -10.13
N LEU A 152 -17.17 -5.47 -9.50
CA LEU A 152 -16.02 -5.79 -8.65
C LEU A 152 -16.52 -5.91 -7.22
N VAL A 153 -16.20 -7.01 -6.55
CA VAL A 153 -16.57 -7.24 -5.15
C VAL A 153 -15.29 -7.38 -4.34
N GLU A 154 -15.09 -6.48 -3.39
CA GLU A 154 -13.87 -6.41 -2.58
C GLU A 154 -14.22 -6.39 -1.10
N SER A 155 -13.53 -7.17 -0.29
CA SER A 155 -13.75 -7.23 1.16
C SER A 155 -13.17 -5.99 1.85
N LEU A 156 -13.90 -5.38 2.78
CA LEU A 156 -13.37 -4.25 3.58
C LEU A 156 -12.12 -4.63 4.40
N ASP A 157 -11.99 -5.90 4.77
CA ASP A 157 -10.86 -6.40 5.57
C ASP A 157 -9.51 -6.23 4.85
N LEU A 158 -9.52 -6.14 3.52
CA LEU A 158 -8.30 -5.93 2.73
C LEU A 158 -7.60 -4.61 3.08
N ALA A 159 -8.36 -3.57 3.43
CA ALA A 159 -7.79 -2.29 3.89
C ALA A 159 -7.06 -2.45 5.22
N GLY A 160 -7.65 -3.20 6.15
CA GLY A 160 -7.05 -3.53 7.45
C GLY A 160 -5.78 -4.35 7.28
N VAL A 161 -5.82 -5.37 6.42
CA VAL A 161 -4.65 -6.21 6.09
C VAL A 161 -3.55 -5.41 5.42
N THR A 162 -3.88 -4.49 4.51
CA THR A 162 -2.88 -3.67 3.82
C THR A 162 -2.20 -2.71 4.80
N ALA A 163 -2.97 -2.07 5.68
CA ALA A 163 -2.45 -1.19 6.71
C ALA A 163 -1.60 -1.96 7.74
N SER A 164 -2.10 -3.11 8.21
CA SER A 164 -1.40 -3.95 9.18
C SER A 164 -0.16 -4.59 8.58
N ALA A 165 -0.16 -5.00 7.31
CA ALA A 165 1.02 -5.51 6.61
C ALA A 165 2.07 -4.41 6.41
N SER A 166 1.65 -3.18 6.09
CA SER A 166 2.57 -2.04 5.95
C SER A 166 3.22 -1.68 7.30
N LEU A 167 2.45 -1.72 8.38
CA LEU A 167 2.95 -1.50 9.75
C LEU A 167 3.79 -2.68 10.23
N ALA A 168 3.34 -3.92 9.98
CA ALA A 168 4.08 -5.13 10.33
C ALA A 168 5.41 -5.17 9.59
N GLY A 169 5.50 -4.72 8.33
CA GLY A 169 6.75 -4.54 7.62
C GLY A 169 7.73 -3.57 8.31
N LEU A 170 7.24 -2.61 9.12
CA LEU A 170 8.12 -1.78 9.95
C LEU A 170 8.75 -2.57 11.11
N PHE A 171 8.07 -3.61 11.59
CA PHE A 171 8.50 -4.44 12.72
C PHE A 171 9.15 -5.76 12.29
N PHE A 172 8.80 -6.27 11.11
CA PHE A 172 9.30 -7.51 10.54
C PHE A 172 10.67 -7.21 9.95
N ARG A 173 11.72 -7.50 10.72
CA ARG A 173 13.10 -7.43 10.26
C ARG A 173 13.25 -8.38 9.08
N PRO A 174 13.41 -7.91 7.83
CA PRO A 174 13.64 -8.84 6.72
C PRO A 174 15.00 -9.46 6.96
N CYS A 175 15.10 -10.75 7.33
CA CYS A 175 16.38 -11.41 7.60
C CYS A 175 17.26 -11.49 6.34
N TRP A 176 17.83 -10.36 5.92
CA TRP A 176 18.82 -10.31 4.86
C TRP A 176 20.17 -10.66 5.48
N ARG A 177 20.47 -11.96 5.49
CA ARG A 177 21.79 -12.44 5.87
C ARG A 177 22.77 -12.04 4.77
N ALA A 178 23.54 -10.99 4.98
CA ALA A 178 24.64 -10.66 4.09
C ALA A 178 25.56 -11.90 3.97
N PRO A 179 26.07 -12.22 2.77
CA PRO A 179 27.09 -13.25 2.63
C PRO A 179 28.25 -12.87 3.55
N GLY A 180 28.53 -13.71 4.54
CA GLY A 180 29.66 -13.49 5.45
C GLY A 180 30.94 -13.32 4.63
N PRO A 181 31.91 -12.51 5.10
CA PRO A 181 33.19 -12.40 4.43
C PRO A 181 33.72 -13.82 4.23
N MET A 182 33.94 -14.21 2.97
CA MET A 182 34.59 -15.49 2.68
C MET A 182 35.90 -15.46 3.46
N ALA A 183 35.98 -16.29 4.51
CA ALA A 183 37.17 -16.42 5.32
C ALA A 183 38.31 -16.76 4.36
N ASN A 184 39.11 -15.75 4.06
CA ASN A 184 40.26 -15.89 3.19
C ASN A 184 41.17 -16.86 3.92
N GLY A 185 41.31 -18.07 3.38
CA GLY A 185 41.99 -19.18 4.01
C GLY A 185 43.32 -18.72 4.58
N SER A 186 43.45 -18.82 5.91
CA SER A 186 44.70 -18.62 6.61
C SER A 186 45.75 -19.51 5.98
N GLN A 187 46.66 -18.89 5.23
CA GLN A 187 47.87 -19.52 4.76
C GLN A 187 48.64 -20.05 5.97
N HIS A 188 48.84 -21.36 5.95
CA HIS A 188 49.84 -22.10 6.70
C HIS A 188 51.18 -21.34 6.69
N THR A 189 51.52 -20.63 7.76
CA THR A 189 52.92 -20.27 8.04
C THR A 189 53.55 -21.40 8.84
N SER A 190 53.93 -22.46 8.13
CA SER A 190 54.84 -23.48 8.61
C SER A 190 56.26 -22.90 8.65
N GLY A 191 56.55 -22.08 9.67
CA GLY A 191 57.87 -21.48 9.91
C GLY A 191 58.67 -22.32 10.89
N SER A 192 59.37 -23.33 10.37
CA SER A 192 60.45 -24.04 11.05
C SER A 192 61.57 -23.06 11.44
N GLN A 193 61.90 -22.94 12.73
CA GLN A 193 63.20 -22.45 13.16
C GLN A 193 63.91 -23.50 13.99
N SER A 194 64.77 -24.23 13.27
CA SER A 194 65.84 -25.07 13.77
C SER A 194 67.06 -24.19 14.11
N GLY A 195 67.58 -24.35 15.33
CA GLY A 195 69.01 -24.46 15.65
C GLY A 195 69.94 -23.24 15.54
N ALA A 196 70.63 -22.92 16.65
CA ALA A 196 72.09 -22.68 16.75
C ALA A 196 72.43 -22.28 18.21
N LYS A 197 73.12 -23.13 18.98
CA LYS A 197 74.58 -23.04 19.28
C LYS A 197 75.03 -21.67 19.84
N SER A 198 75.32 -21.57 21.13
CA SER A 198 76.65 -21.77 21.74
C SER A 198 76.57 -21.63 23.26
#